data_AF-A0A8B9RWZ9-F1
#
_entry.id   AF-A0A8B9RWZ9-F1
#
_cell.length_a   1.000
_cell.length_b   1.000
_cell.length_c   1.000
_cell.angle_alpha   90.00
_cell.angle_beta   90.00
_cell.angle_gamma   90.00
#
_symmetry.space_group_name_H-M   'P 1'
#
loop_
_entity.id
_entity.type
_entity.pdbx_description
1 polymer ?
#
loop_
_entity_poly.entity_id
_entity_poly.type
_entity_poly.pdbx_seq_one_letter_code
_entity_poly.pdbx_strand_id
1 'polypeptide(L)'
;MIRDFNFCAVKNIFDPFNLNELLQELPKKQKEVLWERLTQLMTESLMENPVETWQRAEDNENNDHMEVEIVPEMKQTVAVIQGVTAVVTASIPAVDETVNYKALLECVFILNGVLPALPESEKVLKGAIQRVCEMWWEKGLEGKEQLGKTLFIILLKRSLNKGADVVRIWNQHQILLCFDYDSEESDEVKDLLLQCFISVKHIKKEEVGKLLSYYCIAILCFKSSKRTQLYSKMRIILFDYLHFSQ
;
A
#
# COMPACT_ATOMS: atom_id res chain seq x y z
N MET A 1 29.99 45.31 29.87
CA MET A 1 30.20 45.14 28.42
C MET A 1 30.60 43.69 28.23
N ILE A 2 29.63 42.87 27.84
CA ILE A 2 29.70 41.41 27.83
C ILE A 2 29.86 40.94 26.38
N ARG A 3 30.70 39.90 26.21
CA ARG A 3 30.83 38.96 25.07
C ARG A 3 31.50 39.49 23.81
N ASP A 4 32.62 38.85 23.51
CA ASP A 4 32.77 38.08 22.27
C ASP A 4 33.70 36.88 22.53
N PHE A 5 33.16 35.84 23.17
CA PHE A 5 33.73 34.50 23.05
C PHE A 5 33.30 33.99 21.68
N ASN A 6 34.23 34.00 20.75
CA ASN A 6 34.13 33.41 19.43
C ASN A 6 33.89 31.90 19.63
N PHE A 7 32.62 31.48 19.67
CA PHE A 7 32.25 30.08 19.68
C PHE A 7 32.46 29.59 18.25
N CYS A 8 33.61 28.95 18.00
CA CYS A 8 33.83 28.15 16.81
C CYS A 8 32.64 27.20 16.68
N ALA A 9 31.72 27.52 15.77
CA ALA A 9 30.72 26.59 15.31
C ALA A 9 31.49 25.45 14.64
N VAL A 10 31.75 24.38 15.40
CA VAL A 10 32.15 23.09 14.88
C VAL A 10 30.99 22.65 13.99
N LYS A 11 31.11 22.96 12.69
CA LYS A 11 30.29 22.37 11.65
C LYS A 11 30.52 20.87 11.79
N ASN A 12 29.49 20.13 12.19
CA ASN A 12 29.56 18.68 12.26
C ASN A 12 29.91 18.18 10.84
N ILE A 13 31.12 17.65 10.65
CA ILE A 13 31.66 17.16 9.36
C ILE A 13 31.22 15.71 9.11
N PHE A 14 30.38 15.13 9.98
CA PHE A 14 29.88 13.78 9.76
C PHE A 14 28.82 13.81 8.66
N ASP A 15 29.12 13.09 7.58
CA ASP A 15 28.15 12.72 6.56
C ASP A 15 26.94 12.08 7.26
N PRO A 16 25.70 12.58 7.08
CA PRO A 16 24.53 12.02 7.73
C PRO A 16 24.39 10.54 7.37
N PHE A 17 24.12 9.70 8.38
CA PHE A 17 23.89 8.28 8.18
C PHE A 17 22.81 8.05 7.11
N ASN A 18 23.19 7.40 6.01
CA ASN A 18 22.32 7.10 4.88
C ASN A 18 22.05 5.59 4.81
N LEU A 19 20.85 5.19 5.21
CA LEU A 19 20.44 3.79 5.22
C LEU A 19 20.45 3.15 3.82
N ASN A 20 20.12 3.90 2.77
CA ASN A 20 20.11 3.38 1.41
C ASN A 20 21.53 3.05 0.95
N GLU A 21 22.48 3.93 1.24
CA GLU A 21 23.89 3.75 0.90
C GLU A 21 24.49 2.56 1.64
N LEU A 22 24.28 2.50 2.95
CA LEU A 22 24.72 1.37 3.77
C LEU A 22 24.21 0.04 3.21
N LEU A 23 22.93 -0.05 2.87
CA LEU A 23 22.34 -1.27 2.35
C LEU A 23 22.86 -1.62 0.96
N GLN A 24 23.22 -0.66 0.12
CA GLN A 24 23.84 -0.96 -1.18
C GLN A 24 25.23 -1.59 -1.00
N GLU A 25 26.03 -1.03 -0.09
CA GLU A 25 27.42 -1.45 0.17
C GLU A 25 27.53 -2.73 1.01
N LEU A 26 26.46 -3.10 1.72
CA LEU A 26 26.46 -4.25 2.61
C LEU A 26 26.76 -5.56 1.84
N PRO A 27 27.70 -6.41 2.33
CA PRO A 27 27.94 -7.73 1.76
C PRO A 27 26.67 -8.59 1.71
N LYS A 28 26.53 -9.40 0.66
CA LYS A 28 25.32 -10.23 0.39
C LYS A 28 24.86 -11.03 1.61
N LYS A 29 25.78 -11.75 2.25
CA LYS A 29 25.48 -12.54 3.46
C LYS A 29 24.96 -11.69 4.62
N GLN A 30 25.43 -10.45 4.75
CA GLN A 30 24.95 -9.55 5.80
C GLN A 30 23.56 -9.00 5.47
N LYS A 31 23.23 -8.81 4.18
CA LYS A 31 21.87 -8.43 3.74
C LYS A 31 20.88 -9.52 4.10
N GLU A 32 21.23 -10.76 3.80
CA GLU A 32 20.42 -11.95 4.10
C GLU A 32 20.16 -12.07 5.60
N VAL A 33 21.21 -12.01 6.42
CA VAL A 33 21.07 -12.06 7.90
C VAL A 33 20.27 -10.87 8.45
N LEU A 34 20.43 -9.68 7.89
CA LEU A 34 19.63 -8.52 8.27
C LEU A 34 18.14 -8.79 8.02
N TRP A 35 17.81 -9.25 6.81
CA TRP A 35 16.43 -9.51 6.45
C TRP A 35 15.80 -10.63 7.29
N GLU A 36 16.53 -11.70 7.57
CA GLU A 36 16.09 -12.75 8.50
C GLU A 36 15.76 -12.18 9.88
N ARG A 37 16.63 -11.32 10.43
CA ARG A 37 16.40 -10.68 11.73
C ARG A 37 15.22 -9.71 11.73
N LEU A 38 15.01 -8.98 10.63
CA LEU A 38 13.85 -8.09 10.48
C LEU A 38 12.55 -8.89 10.47
N THR A 39 12.50 -9.99 9.71
CA THR A 39 11.34 -10.88 9.65
C THR A 39 11.04 -11.49 11.02
N GLN A 40 12.07 -11.94 11.73
CA GLN A 40 11.93 -12.45 13.09
C GLN A 40 11.38 -11.37 14.04
N LEU A 41 11.99 -10.19 14.06
CA LEU A 41 11.56 -9.08 14.92
C LEU A 41 10.09 -8.69 14.65
N MET A 42 9.69 -8.62 13.38
CA MET A 42 8.33 -8.32 12.99
C MET A 42 7.35 -9.40 13.47
N THR A 43 7.71 -10.67 13.27
CA THR A 43 6.88 -11.81 13.68
C THR A 43 6.71 -11.84 15.19
N GLU A 44 7.79 -11.69 15.96
CA GLU A 44 7.76 -11.65 17.43
C GLU A 44 6.88 -10.49 17.93
N SER A 45 7.05 -9.30 17.36
CA SER A 45 6.26 -8.11 17.74
C SER A 45 4.76 -8.27 17.46
N LEU A 46 4.39 -8.97 16.37
CA LEU A 46 3.00 -9.27 16.03
C LEU A 46 2.41 -10.41 16.87
N MET A 47 3.24 -11.35 17.33
CA MET A 47 2.80 -12.42 18.24
C MET A 47 2.54 -11.89 19.65
N GLU A 48 3.35 -10.94 20.12
CA GLU A 48 3.13 -10.26 21.40
C GLU A 48 1.89 -9.36 21.37
N ASN A 49 1.59 -8.77 20.20
CA ASN A 49 0.46 -7.88 20.01
C ASN A 49 -0.25 -8.12 18.67
N PRO A 50 -1.18 -9.10 18.62
CA PRO A 50 -1.87 -9.49 17.41
C PRO A 50 -2.74 -8.38 16.82
N VAL A 51 -2.81 -8.36 15.49
CA VAL A 51 -3.45 -7.30 14.70
C VAL A 51 -4.96 -7.20 14.97
N GLU A 52 -5.59 -8.31 15.35
CA GLU A 52 -7.02 -8.40 15.71
C GLU A 52 -7.37 -7.64 16.99
N THR A 53 -6.37 -7.21 17.76
CA THR A 53 -6.57 -6.43 18.98
C THR A 53 -6.59 -4.92 18.72
N TRP A 54 -6.09 -4.46 17.58
CA TRP A 54 -5.88 -3.03 17.29
C TRP A 54 -7.19 -2.27 17.03
N GLN A 55 -8.19 -2.91 16.41
CA GLN A 55 -9.48 -2.27 16.08
C GLN A 55 -10.40 -2.11 17.30
N ARG A 56 -10.27 -2.97 18.32
CA ARG A 56 -11.03 -2.89 19.58
C ARG A 56 -10.68 -1.67 20.43
N ALA A 57 -9.56 -1.00 20.14
CA ALA A 57 -9.17 0.22 20.83
C ALA A 57 -9.93 1.47 20.33
N GLU A 58 -10.36 1.51 19.06
CA GLU A 58 -11.09 2.66 18.49
C GLU A 58 -12.62 2.59 18.77
N ASP A 59 -13.21 1.39 18.86
CA ASP A 59 -14.66 1.22 19.08
C ASP A 59 -15.13 1.53 20.53
N ASN A 60 -14.21 1.67 21.49
CA ASN A 60 -14.52 2.05 22.87
C ASN A 60 -14.59 3.58 23.09
N GLU A 61 -14.44 4.40 22.04
CA GLU A 61 -14.48 5.87 22.14
C GLU A 61 -15.88 6.48 22.36
N ASN A 62 -16.95 5.67 22.39
CA ASN A 62 -18.33 6.18 22.42
C ASN A 62 -19.02 6.18 23.80
N ASN A 63 -18.29 6.08 24.91
CA ASN A 63 -18.85 6.45 26.22
C ASN A 63 -17.79 7.00 27.18
N ASP A 64 -18.05 8.23 27.64
CA ASP A 64 -17.39 8.97 28.72
C ASP A 64 -15.90 9.29 28.57
N HIS A 65 -15.64 10.45 27.96
CA HIS A 65 -14.74 11.54 28.38
C HIS A 65 -13.47 11.24 29.22
N MET A 66 -12.82 10.11 28.98
CA MET A 66 -11.47 9.80 29.43
C MET A 66 -10.65 9.50 28.17
N GLU A 67 -9.54 10.21 27.97
CA GLU A 67 -8.55 9.86 26.96
C GLU A 67 -8.09 8.42 27.23
N VAL A 68 -8.65 7.44 26.51
CA VAL A 68 -8.15 6.07 26.59
C VAL A 68 -6.80 6.10 25.91
N GLU A 69 -5.73 6.07 26.71
CA GLU A 69 -4.39 5.84 26.23
C GLU A 69 -4.42 4.67 25.25
N ILE A 70 -4.10 4.93 23.97
CA ILE A 70 -3.70 3.87 23.04
C ILE A 70 -2.71 3.00 23.81
N VAL A 71 -3.11 1.74 24.01
CA VAL A 71 -2.41 0.73 24.81
C VAL A 71 -0.91 0.81 24.50
N PRO A 72 -0.01 1.04 25.48
CA PRO A 72 1.42 1.27 25.25
C PRO A 72 2.07 0.22 24.35
N GLU A 73 1.63 -1.03 24.47
CA GLU A 73 2.05 -2.16 23.66
C GLU A 73 1.75 -1.98 22.16
N MET A 74 0.63 -1.34 21.80
CA MET A 74 0.29 -1.03 20.40
C MET A 74 1.20 0.04 19.80
N LYS A 75 1.52 1.08 20.56
CA LYS A 75 2.46 2.12 20.09
C LYS A 75 3.84 1.51 19.81
N GLN A 76 4.28 0.57 20.64
CA GLN A 76 5.54 -0.12 20.45
C GLN A 76 5.54 -0.99 19.19
N THR A 77 4.51 -1.82 18.98
CA THR A 77 4.40 -2.66 17.78
C THR A 77 4.33 -1.81 16.51
N VAL A 78 3.56 -0.72 16.52
CA VAL A 78 3.51 0.23 15.39
C VAL A 78 4.88 0.85 15.11
N ALA A 79 5.63 1.25 16.13
CA ALA A 79 6.98 1.80 15.97
C ALA A 79 7.96 0.77 15.37
N VAL A 80 7.87 -0.50 15.78
CA VAL A 80 8.65 -1.59 15.18
C VAL A 80 8.29 -1.74 13.70
N ILE A 81 7.00 -1.79 13.36
CA ILE A 81 6.54 -1.92 11.96
C ILE A 81 7.03 -0.73 11.13
N GLN A 82 6.99 0.49 11.67
CA GLN A 82 7.53 1.69 11.02
C GLN A 82 9.04 1.54 10.73
N GLY A 83 9.82 1.12 11.73
CA GLY A 83 11.25 0.88 11.58
C GLY A 83 11.56 -0.18 10.52
N VAL A 84 10.87 -1.32 10.57
CA VAL A 84 11.08 -2.37 9.57
C VAL A 84 10.65 -1.92 8.18
N THR A 85 9.52 -1.22 8.05
CA THR A 85 9.05 -0.66 6.77
C THR A 85 10.11 0.25 6.14
N ALA A 86 10.78 1.09 6.95
CA ALA A 86 11.85 1.96 6.47
C ALA A 86 13.06 1.15 5.96
N VAL A 87 13.50 0.12 6.69
CA VAL A 87 14.62 -0.74 6.27
C VAL A 87 14.28 -1.57 5.04
N VAL A 88 13.06 -2.10 4.95
CA VAL A 88 12.57 -2.82 3.77
C VAL A 88 12.54 -1.91 2.55
N THR A 89 11.99 -0.69 2.69
CA THR A 89 11.96 0.30 1.60
C THR A 89 13.36 0.57 1.06
N ALA A 90 14.33 0.78 1.96
CA ALA A 90 15.73 1.02 1.62
C ALA A 90 16.45 -0.22 1.06
N SER A 91 15.95 -1.42 1.39
CA SER A 91 16.49 -2.70 0.90
C SER A 91 16.08 -3.00 -0.54
N ILE A 92 14.89 -2.56 -0.99
CA ILE A 92 14.38 -2.88 -2.34
C ILE A 92 15.38 -2.51 -3.43
N PRO A 93 15.96 -1.28 -3.48
CA PRO A 93 16.98 -0.96 -4.47
C PRO A 93 18.22 -1.85 -4.42
N ALA A 94 18.57 -2.39 -3.26
CA ALA A 94 19.78 -3.18 -3.03
C ALA A 94 19.64 -4.69 -3.33
N VAL A 95 18.42 -5.14 -3.69
CA VAL A 95 18.15 -6.50 -4.17
C VAL A 95 18.64 -6.65 -5.61
N ASP A 96 19.39 -7.71 -5.89
CA ASP A 96 19.81 -8.11 -7.23
C ASP A 96 19.61 -9.63 -7.41
N GLU A 97 19.83 -10.14 -8.62
CA GLU A 97 19.61 -11.56 -8.97
C GLU A 97 20.47 -12.56 -8.18
N THR A 98 21.51 -12.09 -7.49
CA THR A 98 22.51 -12.94 -6.84
C THR A 98 22.35 -13.05 -5.33
N VAL A 99 21.45 -12.28 -4.73
CA VAL A 99 21.19 -12.29 -3.29
C VAL A 99 19.92 -13.10 -3.02
N ASN A 100 19.93 -13.95 -1.99
CA ASN A 100 18.72 -14.63 -1.56
C ASN A 100 17.82 -13.68 -0.75
N TYR A 101 16.79 -13.13 -1.39
CA TYR A 101 15.87 -12.19 -0.75
C TYR A 101 14.59 -12.83 -0.21
N LYS A 102 14.53 -14.16 -0.01
CA LYS A 102 13.33 -14.85 0.49
C LYS A 102 12.84 -14.33 1.85
N ALA A 103 13.75 -14.09 2.78
CA ALA A 103 13.40 -13.51 4.08
C ALA A 103 12.79 -12.11 3.93
N LEU A 104 13.33 -11.30 3.00
CA LEU A 104 12.79 -9.97 2.70
C LEU A 104 11.40 -10.06 2.07
N LEU A 105 11.18 -11.02 1.15
CA LEU A 105 9.87 -11.28 0.55
C LEU A 105 8.83 -11.64 1.62
N GLU A 106 9.17 -12.55 2.54
CA GLU A 106 8.30 -12.91 3.66
C GLU A 106 7.97 -11.69 4.53
N CYS A 107 8.97 -10.86 4.84
CA CYS A 107 8.76 -9.62 5.58
C CYS A 107 7.76 -8.68 4.87
N VAL A 108 7.87 -8.55 3.54
CA VAL A 108 6.95 -7.71 2.75
C VAL A 108 5.54 -8.30 2.71
N PHE A 109 5.40 -9.62 2.67
CA PHE A 109 4.08 -10.26 2.78
C PHE A 109 3.43 -10.03 4.15
N ILE A 110 4.21 -10.09 5.23
CA ILE A 110 3.71 -9.76 6.57
C ILE A 110 3.25 -8.30 6.61
N LEU A 111 4.06 -7.35 6.12
CA LEU A 111 3.67 -5.94 6.03
C LEU A 111 2.37 -5.74 5.22
N ASN A 112 2.24 -6.44 4.10
CA ASN A 112 1.03 -6.39 3.27
C ASN A 112 -0.19 -6.95 3.99
N GLY A 113 -0.03 -8.02 4.79
CA GLY A 113 -1.10 -8.57 5.63
C GLY A 113 -1.52 -7.64 6.79
N VAL A 114 -0.57 -6.88 7.33
CA VAL A 114 -0.81 -5.88 8.38
C VAL A 114 -1.53 -4.64 7.85
N LEU A 115 -1.24 -4.22 6.61
CA LEU A 115 -1.79 -3.01 5.98
C LEU A 115 -3.32 -2.82 6.12
N PRO A 116 -4.18 -3.79 5.80
CA PRO A 116 -5.64 -3.61 5.90
C PRO A 116 -6.14 -3.49 7.35
N ALA A 117 -5.37 -3.96 8.33
CA ALA A 117 -5.79 -4.03 9.71
C ALA A 117 -5.17 -2.93 10.60
N LEU A 118 -4.27 -2.12 10.03
CA LEU A 118 -3.83 -0.87 10.66
C LEU A 118 -5.02 0.08 10.93
N PRO A 119 -5.03 0.79 12.06
CA PRO A 119 -6.08 1.75 12.39
C PRO A 119 -6.08 2.98 11.46
N GLU A 120 -7.18 3.73 11.43
CA GLU A 120 -7.30 4.90 10.55
C GLU A 120 -6.42 6.08 11.00
N SER A 121 -5.97 6.10 12.26
CA SER A 121 -5.00 7.05 12.78
C SER A 121 -3.61 6.91 12.13
N GLU A 122 -3.21 5.70 11.74
CA GLU A 122 -1.86 5.36 11.22
C GLU A 122 -1.68 5.61 9.71
N LYS A 123 -2.13 6.78 9.23
CA LYS A 123 -2.10 7.12 7.79
C LYS A 123 -0.69 7.16 7.20
N VAL A 124 0.29 7.60 7.98
CA VAL A 124 1.69 7.70 7.55
C VAL A 124 2.27 6.30 7.33
N LEU A 125 2.07 5.38 8.28
CA LEU A 125 2.53 4.01 8.17
C LEU A 125 1.82 3.26 7.04
N LYS A 126 0.50 3.41 6.91
CA LYS A 126 -0.26 2.87 5.76
C LYS A 126 0.36 3.35 4.44
N GLY A 127 0.66 4.64 4.32
CA GLY A 127 1.29 5.20 3.13
C GLY A 127 2.69 4.66 2.86
N ALA A 128 3.49 4.42 3.91
CA ALA A 128 4.83 3.84 3.80
C ALA A 128 4.79 2.39 3.31
N ILE A 129 3.92 1.55 3.88
CA ILE A 129 3.75 0.15 3.45
C ILE A 129 3.21 0.09 2.02
N GLN A 130 2.24 0.96 1.65
CA GLN A 130 1.80 1.06 0.26
C GLN A 130 2.96 1.36 -0.69
N ARG A 131 3.88 2.25 -0.29
CA ARG A 131 5.05 2.58 -1.10
C ARG A 131 6.03 1.41 -1.22
N VAL A 132 6.17 0.56 -0.19
CA VAL A 132 6.90 -0.71 -0.30
C VAL A 132 6.30 -1.59 -1.39
N CYS A 133 4.97 -1.79 -1.40
CA CYS A 133 4.30 -2.58 -2.42
C CYS A 133 4.46 -1.98 -3.83
N GLU A 134 4.39 -0.65 -3.97
CA GLU A 134 4.64 0.05 -5.24
C GLU A 134 6.05 -0.22 -5.76
N MET A 135 7.06 0.00 -4.91
CA MET A 135 8.46 -0.21 -5.30
C MET A 135 8.75 -1.68 -5.61
N TRP A 136 8.13 -2.62 -4.90
CA TRP A 136 8.24 -4.05 -5.18
C TRP A 136 7.67 -4.41 -6.55
N TRP A 137 6.51 -3.84 -6.89
CA TRP A 137 5.89 -3.99 -8.21
C TRP A 137 6.74 -3.40 -9.32
N GLU A 138 7.20 -2.15 -9.17
CA GLU A 138 8.03 -1.44 -10.13
C GLU A 138 9.35 -2.17 -10.41
N LYS A 139 9.96 -2.77 -9.37
CA LYS A 139 11.17 -3.56 -9.51
C LYS A 139 10.93 -4.94 -10.14
N GLY A 140 9.68 -5.40 -10.19
CA GLY A 140 9.34 -6.67 -10.83
C GLY A 140 9.76 -7.91 -10.04
N LEU A 141 9.86 -7.80 -8.72
CA LEU A 141 10.31 -8.88 -7.83
C LEU A 141 9.27 -10.01 -7.70
N GLU A 142 9.71 -11.18 -7.21
CA GLU A 142 8.84 -12.32 -6.95
C GLU A 142 7.66 -11.94 -6.03
N GLY A 143 6.49 -12.50 -6.30
CA GLY A 143 5.28 -12.26 -5.48
C GLY A 143 4.61 -10.90 -5.69
N LYS A 144 5.11 -10.07 -6.62
CA LYS A 144 4.53 -8.74 -6.92
C LYS A 144 3.04 -8.79 -7.26
N GLU A 145 2.53 -9.86 -7.86
CA GLU A 145 1.13 -10.00 -8.23
C GLU A 145 0.23 -9.99 -7.00
N GLN A 146 0.61 -10.70 -5.93
CA GLN A 146 -0.15 -10.77 -4.68
C GLN A 146 -0.16 -9.42 -3.96
N LEU A 147 1.01 -8.77 -3.87
CA LEU A 147 1.16 -7.45 -3.27
C LEU A 147 0.38 -6.40 -4.04
N GLY A 148 0.49 -6.46 -5.37
CA GLY A 148 -0.24 -5.59 -6.29
C GLY A 148 -1.74 -5.71 -6.11
N LYS A 149 -2.29 -6.93 -6.10
CA LYS A 149 -3.74 -7.15 -5.89
C LYS A 149 -4.25 -6.50 -4.62
N THR A 150 -3.55 -6.70 -3.50
CA THR A 150 -3.92 -6.13 -2.20
C THR A 150 -3.89 -4.60 -2.23
N LEU A 151 -2.79 -4.03 -2.74
CA LEU A 151 -2.63 -2.58 -2.89
C LEU A 151 -3.76 -1.98 -3.76
N PHE A 152 -4.06 -2.63 -4.88
CA PHE A 152 -5.07 -2.18 -5.81
C PHE A 152 -6.46 -2.13 -5.17
N ILE A 153 -6.87 -3.18 -4.45
CA ILE A 153 -8.15 -3.23 -3.73
C ILE A 153 -8.24 -2.07 -2.72
N ILE A 154 -7.17 -1.81 -1.96
CA ILE A 154 -7.14 -0.73 -0.96
C ILE A 154 -7.27 0.64 -1.62
N LEU A 155 -6.54 0.88 -2.72
CA LEU A 155 -6.64 2.14 -3.46
C LEU A 155 -8.03 2.32 -4.05
N LEU A 156 -8.62 1.25 -4.59
CA LEU A 156 -9.96 1.28 -5.16
C LEU A 156 -11.02 1.66 -4.10
N LYS A 157 -10.99 1.02 -2.92
CA LYS A 157 -11.83 1.37 -1.75
C LYS A 157 -11.67 2.85 -1.35
N ARG A 158 -10.43 3.34 -1.25
CA ARG A 158 -10.15 4.74 -0.92
C ARG A 158 -10.69 5.72 -1.95
N SER A 159 -10.55 5.37 -3.23
CA SER A 159 -11.05 6.21 -4.32
C SER A 159 -12.55 6.37 -4.25
N LEU A 160 -13.31 5.30 -3.95
CA LEU A 160 -14.77 5.36 -3.78
C LEU A 160 -15.19 6.34 -2.68
N ASN A 161 -14.47 6.34 -1.56
CA ASN A 161 -14.81 7.15 -0.40
C ASN A 161 -14.40 8.63 -0.54
N LYS A 162 -13.21 8.91 -1.09
CA LYS A 162 -12.60 10.25 -1.04
C LYS A 162 -12.25 10.84 -2.41
N GLY A 163 -12.42 10.11 -3.52
CA GLY A 163 -12.03 10.54 -4.87
C GLY A 163 -10.52 10.82 -5.06
N ALA A 164 -9.73 10.57 -4.02
CA ALA A 164 -8.27 10.60 -4.01
C ALA A 164 -7.74 9.32 -4.66
N ASP A 165 -6.52 9.37 -5.17
CA ASP A 165 -5.77 8.20 -5.67
C ASP A 165 -6.15 7.65 -7.05
N VAL A 166 -7.02 8.29 -7.83
CA VAL A 166 -7.34 7.87 -9.22
C VAL A 166 -6.09 7.74 -10.11
N VAL A 167 -5.19 8.74 -10.06
CA VAL A 167 -3.92 8.74 -10.83
C VAL A 167 -3.06 7.53 -10.42
N ARG A 168 -3.02 7.24 -9.11
CA ARG A 168 -2.27 6.12 -8.54
C ARG A 168 -2.83 4.78 -9.00
N ILE A 169 -4.15 4.63 -9.00
CA ILE A 169 -4.85 3.45 -9.53
C ILE A 169 -4.56 3.29 -11.03
N TRP A 170 -4.62 4.39 -11.78
CA TRP A 170 -4.31 4.36 -13.21
C TRP A 170 -2.87 3.91 -13.48
N ASN A 171 -1.89 4.42 -12.74
CA ASN A 171 -0.49 3.98 -12.88
C ASN A 171 -0.29 2.48 -12.59
N GLN A 172 -1.23 1.86 -11.87
CA GLN A 172 -1.20 0.47 -11.46
C GLN A 172 -2.21 -0.41 -12.23
N HIS A 173 -2.77 0.09 -13.34
CA HIS A 173 -3.81 -0.61 -14.11
C HIS A 173 -3.39 -2.03 -14.55
N GLN A 174 -2.10 -2.29 -14.76
CA GLN A 174 -1.60 -3.62 -15.14
C GLN A 174 -1.92 -4.70 -14.09
N ILE A 175 -2.10 -4.34 -12.82
CA ILE A 175 -2.48 -5.27 -11.75
C ILE A 175 -3.84 -5.93 -12.05
N LEU A 176 -4.73 -5.24 -12.78
CA LEU A 176 -6.03 -5.80 -13.18
C LEU A 176 -5.89 -7.08 -14.00
N LEU A 177 -4.79 -7.26 -14.72
CA LEU A 177 -4.51 -8.46 -15.51
C LEU A 177 -4.09 -9.65 -14.63
N CYS A 178 -3.71 -9.41 -13.38
CA CYS A 178 -3.27 -10.46 -12.46
C CYS A 178 -4.46 -11.16 -11.77
N PHE A 179 -5.66 -10.59 -11.79
CA PHE A 179 -6.84 -11.17 -11.16
C PHE A 179 -7.43 -12.29 -12.01
N ASP A 180 -7.74 -13.41 -11.36
CA ASP A 180 -8.59 -14.44 -11.95
C ASP A 180 -10.05 -14.07 -11.68
N TYR A 181 -10.71 -13.49 -12.68
CA TYR A 181 -12.08 -13.04 -12.54
C TYR A 181 -13.11 -14.17 -12.61
N ASP A 182 -12.71 -15.39 -12.91
CA ASP A 182 -13.60 -16.55 -12.83
C ASP A 182 -13.67 -17.12 -11.40
N SER A 183 -12.69 -16.77 -10.54
CA SER A 183 -12.65 -17.12 -9.12
C SER A 183 -13.55 -16.22 -8.25
N GLU A 184 -14.11 -16.79 -7.19
CA GLU A 184 -14.84 -16.09 -6.12
C GLU A 184 -13.93 -15.15 -5.32
N GLU A 185 -12.62 -15.43 -5.25
CA GLU A 185 -11.64 -14.57 -4.58
C GLU A 185 -11.59 -13.15 -5.18
N SER A 186 -11.98 -13.02 -6.45
CA SER A 186 -12.04 -11.74 -7.16
C SER A 186 -13.40 -11.04 -7.02
N ASP A 187 -14.36 -11.56 -6.27
CA ASP A 187 -15.68 -10.95 -6.15
C ASP A 187 -15.62 -9.57 -5.48
N GLU A 188 -14.73 -9.40 -4.50
CA GLU A 188 -14.51 -8.09 -3.88
C GLU A 188 -14.03 -7.05 -4.91
N VAL A 189 -13.02 -7.38 -5.72
CA VAL A 189 -12.54 -6.45 -6.74
C VAL A 189 -13.62 -6.20 -7.78
N LYS A 190 -14.37 -7.21 -8.21
CA LYS A 190 -15.51 -7.04 -9.14
C LYS A 190 -16.52 -6.05 -8.57
N ASP A 191 -16.94 -6.23 -7.33
CA ASP A 191 -17.93 -5.36 -6.68
C ASP A 191 -17.44 -3.92 -6.52
N LEU A 192 -16.17 -3.72 -6.15
CA LEU A 192 -15.57 -2.39 -6.05
C LEU A 192 -15.48 -1.71 -7.42
N LEU A 193 -15.13 -2.45 -8.47
CA LEU A 193 -15.11 -1.95 -9.84
C LEU A 193 -16.50 -1.53 -10.32
N LEU A 194 -17.52 -2.31 -9.98
CA LEU A 194 -18.92 -1.96 -10.24
C LEU A 194 -19.35 -0.68 -9.52
N GLN A 195 -18.95 -0.53 -8.26
CA GLN A 195 -19.24 0.68 -7.49
C GLN A 195 -18.53 1.91 -8.09
N CYS A 196 -17.29 1.76 -8.54
CA CYS A 196 -16.55 2.84 -9.21
C CYS A 196 -17.27 3.27 -10.49
N PHE A 197 -17.84 2.31 -11.22
CA PHE A 197 -18.60 2.55 -12.44
C PHE A 197 -19.92 3.30 -12.20
N ILE A 198 -20.61 3.00 -11.11
CA ILE A 198 -21.90 3.64 -10.78
C ILE A 198 -21.71 5.07 -10.23
N SER A 199 -20.54 5.37 -9.64
CA SER A 199 -20.28 6.68 -9.04
C SER A 199 -19.98 7.77 -10.08
N VAL A 200 -20.98 8.62 -10.36
CA VAL A 200 -20.91 9.78 -11.28
C VAL A 200 -19.82 10.79 -10.90
N LYS A 201 -19.42 10.84 -9.62
CA LYS A 201 -18.34 11.73 -9.13
C LYS A 201 -16.97 11.36 -9.71
N HIS A 202 -16.77 10.10 -10.07
CA HIS A 202 -15.51 9.58 -10.59
C HIS A 202 -15.43 9.80 -12.10
N ILE A 203 -16.54 9.64 -12.82
CA ILE A 203 -16.61 9.69 -14.29
C ILE A 203 -16.08 11.00 -14.91
N LYS A 204 -16.18 12.15 -14.23
CA LYS A 204 -15.86 13.47 -14.82
C LYS A 204 -14.37 13.78 -15.02
N LYS A 205 -13.44 12.95 -14.56
CA LYS A 205 -11.99 13.15 -14.77
C LYS A 205 -11.53 12.38 -16.01
N GLU A 206 -10.74 13.01 -16.89
CA GLU A 206 -10.22 12.38 -18.13
C GLU A 206 -9.51 11.04 -17.86
N GLU A 207 -8.76 10.97 -16.75
CA GLU A 207 -8.11 9.73 -16.31
C GLU A 207 -9.09 8.63 -15.91
N VAL A 208 -10.27 8.99 -15.39
CA VAL A 208 -11.33 8.02 -15.11
C VAL A 208 -11.98 7.56 -16.41
N GLY A 209 -12.07 8.38 -17.46
CA GLY A 209 -12.49 7.91 -18.78
C GLY A 209 -11.54 6.85 -19.38
N LYS A 210 -10.22 7.03 -19.21
CA LYS A 210 -9.20 6.05 -19.63
C LYS A 210 -9.22 4.79 -18.75
N LEU A 211 -9.34 4.97 -17.44
CA LEU A 211 -9.51 3.88 -16.46
C LEU A 211 -10.79 3.08 -16.74
N LEU A 212 -11.89 3.74 -17.06
CA LEU A 212 -13.16 3.14 -17.47
C LEU A 212 -13.04 2.41 -18.79
N SER A 213 -12.29 2.92 -19.77
CA SER A 213 -11.99 2.19 -21.02
C SER A 213 -11.19 0.91 -20.74
N TYR A 214 -10.17 0.99 -19.87
CA TYR A 214 -9.40 -0.19 -19.45
C TYR A 214 -10.26 -1.18 -18.65
N TYR A 215 -11.16 -0.69 -17.80
CA TYR A 215 -12.18 -1.49 -17.13
C TYR A 215 -13.19 -2.07 -18.10
N CYS A 216 -13.59 -1.35 -19.14
CA CYS A 216 -14.44 -1.91 -20.20
C CYS A 216 -13.74 -3.08 -20.86
N ILE A 217 -12.43 -2.99 -21.10
CA ILE A 217 -11.65 -4.10 -21.65
C ILE A 217 -11.57 -5.27 -20.64
N ALA A 218 -11.27 -5.00 -19.36
CA ALA A 218 -11.23 -6.02 -18.31
C ALA A 218 -12.60 -6.70 -18.09
N ILE A 219 -13.69 -5.94 -18.16
CA ILE A 219 -15.08 -6.41 -18.08
C ILE A 219 -15.51 -7.10 -19.39
N LEU A 220 -15.00 -6.69 -20.57
CA LEU A 220 -15.25 -7.41 -21.82
C LEU A 220 -14.50 -8.75 -21.86
N CYS A 221 -13.37 -8.87 -21.15
CA CYS A 221 -12.74 -10.15 -20.84
C CYS A 221 -13.54 -10.99 -19.82
N PHE A 222 -14.53 -10.40 -19.12
CA PHE A 222 -15.42 -11.09 -18.18
C PHE A 222 -16.47 -11.94 -18.94
N LYS A 223 -16.23 -13.25 -19.01
CA LYS A 223 -17.16 -14.24 -19.55
C LYS A 223 -18.12 -14.74 -18.46
N SER A 224 -18.89 -13.86 -17.82
CA SER A 224 -19.85 -14.28 -16.79
C SER A 224 -21.28 -13.72 -16.96
N SER A 225 -22.24 -14.51 -16.47
CA SER A 225 -23.67 -14.56 -16.82
C SER A 225 -24.50 -13.31 -16.49
N LYS A 226 -23.94 -12.27 -15.86
CA LYS A 226 -24.64 -11.02 -15.48
C LYS A 226 -24.59 -9.94 -16.58
N ARG A 227 -24.75 -10.34 -17.86
CA ARG A 227 -24.54 -9.49 -19.05
C ARG A 227 -25.53 -8.34 -19.27
N THR A 228 -26.71 -8.30 -18.64
CA THR A 228 -27.76 -7.41 -19.16
C THR A 228 -27.82 -6.03 -18.50
N GLN A 229 -27.54 -5.91 -17.19
CA GLN A 229 -27.61 -4.62 -16.49
C GLN A 229 -26.33 -3.78 -16.60
N LEU A 230 -25.16 -4.42 -16.68
CA LEU A 230 -23.89 -3.72 -16.85
C LEU A 230 -23.77 -3.09 -18.23
N TYR A 231 -24.08 -3.85 -19.29
CA TYR A 231 -23.97 -3.38 -20.67
C TYR A 231 -24.94 -2.23 -20.96
N SER A 232 -26.17 -2.26 -20.43
CA SER A 232 -27.11 -1.16 -20.62
C SER A 232 -26.64 0.13 -19.93
N LYS A 233 -26.06 0.03 -18.73
CA LYS A 233 -25.50 1.19 -18.01
C LYS A 233 -24.18 1.66 -18.62
N MET A 234 -23.29 0.74 -19.02
CA MET A 234 -22.05 1.05 -19.76
C MET A 234 -22.31 1.75 -21.07
N ARG A 235 -23.32 1.29 -21.82
CA ARG A 235 -23.69 1.92 -23.09
C ARG A 235 -24.22 3.34 -22.89
N ILE A 236 -25.02 3.60 -21.85
CA ILE A 236 -25.51 4.95 -21.53
C ILE A 236 -24.34 5.87 -21.15
N ILE A 237 -23.43 5.41 -20.28
CA ILE A 237 -22.31 6.24 -19.81
C ILE A 237 -21.26 6.48 -20.90
N LEU A 238 -20.93 5.47 -21.72
CA LEU A 238 -20.07 5.66 -22.91
C LEU A 238 -20.72 6.61 -23.92
N PHE A 239 -22.04 6.53 -24.11
CA PHE A 239 -22.77 7.44 -24.99
C PHE A 239 -22.76 8.87 -24.45
N ASP A 240 -23.00 9.06 -23.15
CA ASP A 240 -22.95 10.36 -22.49
C ASP A 240 -21.54 10.96 -22.50
N TYR A 241 -20.49 10.13 -22.30
CA TYR A 241 -19.10 10.58 -22.28
C TYR A 241 -18.57 10.95 -23.68
N LEU A 242 -18.95 10.18 -24.71
CA LEU A 242 -18.59 10.49 -26.10
C LEU A 242 -19.34 11.73 -26.63
N HIS A 243 -20.56 11.98 -26.14
CA HIS A 243 -21.37 13.12 -26.57
C HIS A 243 -21.00 14.43 -25.83
N PHE A 244 -20.32 14.35 -24.67
CA PHE A 244 -19.80 15.51 -23.93
C PHE A 244 -18.39 15.96 -24.39
N SER A 245 -17.73 15.18 -25.26
CA SER A 245 -16.36 15.44 -25.73
C SER A 245 -16.29 15.99 -27.17
N GLN A 246 -17.41 16.44 -27.74
CA GLN A 246 -17.50 17.26 -28.96
C GLN A 246 -18.04 18.65 -28.60
#